data_AF-A0A953JKI0-F1
#
_entry.id   AF-A0A953JKI0-F1
#
_cell.length_a   1.000
_cell.length_b   1.000
_cell.length_c   1.000
_cell.angle_alpha   90.00
_cell.angle_beta   90.00
_cell.angle_gamma   90.00
#
_symmetry.space_group_name_H-M   'P 1'
#
loop_
_entity.id
_entity.type
_entity.pdbx_description
1 polymer ?
#
loop_
_entity_poly.entity_id
_entity_poly.type
_entity_poly.pdbx_seq_one_letter_code
_entity_poly.pdbx_strand_id
1 'polypeptide(L)'
;DVVGPVCETGDTFARGRALPTSMQPGDLVAFLDAGAYGAVMSSSYNMRPLAAEVLVDGARFAVVRDRQDFSQLLAGNRLPDWLGEGAS
;
A
#
# COMPACT_ATOMS: atom_id res chain seq x y z
N ASP A 1 -15.79 -10.46 -6.30
CA ASP A 1 -14.64 -9.64 -6.72
C ASP A 1 -13.64 -9.53 -5.60
N VAL A 2 -12.38 -9.22 -5.92
CA VAL A 2 -11.31 -8.93 -4.96
C VAL A 2 -10.97 -7.46 -5.11
N VAL A 3 -11.22 -6.69 -4.05
CA VAL A 3 -11.11 -5.23 -4.05
C VAL A 3 -10.18 -4.76 -2.94
N GLY A 4 -9.61 -3.57 -3.10
CA GLY A 4 -8.86 -2.91 -2.05
C GLY A 4 -9.74 -1.98 -1.21
N PRO A 5 -9.12 -1.24 -0.27
CA PRO A 5 -9.82 -0.32 0.63
C PRO A 5 -9.83 1.13 0.13
N VAL A 6 -9.40 1.40 -1.11
CA VAL A 6 -9.44 2.75 -1.68
C VAL A 6 -10.89 3.12 -1.98
N CYS A 7 -11.26 4.38 -1.74
CA CYS A 7 -12.61 4.90 -1.98
C CYS A 7 -12.84 5.20 -3.47
N GLU A 8 -12.59 4.21 -4.33
CA GLU A 8 -12.74 4.31 -5.78
C GLU A 8 -13.32 3.00 -6.31
N THR A 9 -14.32 3.09 -7.20
CA THR A 9 -14.97 1.91 -7.79
C THR A 9 -13.98 1.08 -8.59
N GLY A 10 -12.95 1.74 -9.15
CA GLY A 10 -11.85 1.11 -9.89
C GLY A 10 -10.85 0.32 -9.04
N ASP A 11 -10.89 0.38 -7.70
CA ASP A 11 -9.96 -0.35 -6.81
C ASP A 11 -10.28 -1.86 -6.73
N THR A 12 -10.24 -2.51 -7.90
CA THR A 12 -10.55 -3.92 -8.09
C THR A 12 -9.32 -4.63 -8.63
N PHE A 13 -8.80 -5.60 -7.87
CA PHE A 13 -7.69 -6.45 -8.30
C PHE A 13 -8.14 -7.58 -9.23
N ALA A 14 -9.32 -8.15 -8.98
CA ALA A 14 -9.86 -9.24 -9.81
C ALA A 14 -11.40 -9.28 -9.78
N ARG A 15 -12.02 -9.60 -10.92
CA ARG A 15 -13.47 -9.79 -11.03
C ARG A 15 -13.81 -11.27 -11.23
N GLY A 16 -14.91 -11.72 -10.63
CA GLY A 16 -15.43 -13.09 -10.83
C GLY A 16 -14.46 -14.22 -10.43
N ARG A 17 -13.47 -13.94 -9.57
CA ARG A 17 -12.50 -14.96 -9.11
C ARG A 17 -13.16 -15.90 -8.11
N ALA A 18 -13.13 -17.19 -8.39
CA ALA A 18 -13.48 -18.22 -7.41
C ALA A 18 -12.44 -18.24 -6.29
N LEU A 19 -12.89 -18.05 -5.05
CA LEU A 19 -12.08 -18.14 -3.84
C LEU A 19 -12.64 -19.22 -2.93
N PRO A 20 -11.82 -19.83 -2.05
CA PRO A 20 -12.31 -20.79 -1.07
C PRO A 20 -13.42 -20.17 -0.20
N THR A 21 -14.53 -20.88 -0.03
CA THR A 21 -15.66 -20.42 0.79
C THR A 21 -15.36 -20.40 2.28
N SER A 22 -14.27 -21.06 2.69
CA SER A 22 -13.82 -21.12 4.09
C SER A 22 -13.02 -19.91 4.54
N MET A 23 -12.68 -18.97 3.65
CA MET A 23 -11.85 -17.81 3.98
C MET A 23 -12.45 -16.96 5.11
N GLN A 24 -11.59 -16.47 6.00
CA GLN A 24 -11.95 -15.64 7.16
C GLN A 24 -11.16 -14.34 7.21
N PRO A 25 -11.64 -13.31 7.93
CA PRO A 25 -10.84 -12.14 8.24
C PRO A 25 -9.50 -12.52 8.89
N GLY A 26 -8.40 -12.01 8.32
CA GLY A 26 -7.04 -12.33 8.76
C GLY A 26 -6.33 -13.38 7.91
N ASP A 27 -7.05 -14.11 7.04
CA ASP A 27 -6.40 -14.98 6.06
C ASP A 27 -5.53 -14.18 5.08
N LEU A 28 -4.41 -14.78 4.70
CA LEU A 28 -3.47 -14.19 3.76
C LEU A 28 -3.78 -14.62 2.33
N VAL A 29 -3.65 -13.67 1.41
CA VAL A 29 -3.75 -13.92 -0.03
C VAL A 29 -2.48 -13.40 -0.72
N ALA A 30 -2.12 -14.04 -1.84
CA ALA A 30 -1.00 -13.62 -2.66
C ALA A 30 -1.49 -13.25 -4.06
N PHE A 31 -1.10 -12.05 -4.51
CA PHE A 31 -1.13 -11.69 -5.92
C PHE A 31 0.20 -12.13 -6.53
N LEU A 32 0.13 -13.05 -7.49
CA LEU A 32 1.31 -13.54 -8.19
C LEU A 32 1.72 -12.54 -9.28
N ASP A 33 2.94 -12.71 -9.81
CA ASP A 33 3.46 -11.94 -10.95
C ASP A 33 3.52 -10.41 -10.75
N ALA A 34 3.56 -9.95 -9.49
CA ALA A 34 3.65 -8.53 -9.13
C ALA A 34 5.09 -7.97 -9.09
N GLY A 35 6.09 -8.75 -9.53
CA GLY A 35 7.50 -8.38 -9.45
C GLY A 35 7.93 -7.28 -10.44
N ALA A 36 7.23 -7.14 -11.56
CA ALA A 36 7.44 -6.06 -12.53
C ALA A 36 6.24 -5.10 -12.49
N TYR A 37 6.52 -3.80 -12.59
CA TYR A 37 5.51 -2.73 -12.64
C TYR A 37 4.55 -2.61 -11.43
N GLY A 38 4.69 -3.44 -10.38
CA GLY A 38 3.91 -3.34 -9.15
C GLY A 38 4.39 -2.21 -8.24
N ALA A 39 5.43 -2.46 -7.44
CA ALA A 39 5.96 -1.50 -6.48
C ALA A 39 6.37 -0.16 -7.13
N VAL A 40 6.98 -0.20 -8.31
CA VAL A 40 7.44 0.99 -9.04
C VAL A 40 6.31 1.91 -9.52
N MET A 41 5.07 1.43 -9.62
CA MET A 41 3.88 2.23 -9.94
C MET A 41 3.00 2.52 -8.72
N SER A 42 3.45 2.13 -7.52
CA SER A 42 2.68 2.37 -6.30
C SER A 42 2.63 3.86 -5.96
N SER A 43 1.57 4.28 -5.27
CA SER A 43 1.38 5.66 -4.83
C SER A 43 0.84 5.71 -3.40
N SER A 44 0.93 6.88 -2.77
CA SER A 44 0.33 7.15 -1.46
C SER A 44 -1.10 7.66 -1.56
N TYR A 45 -1.85 7.23 -2.58
CA TYR A 45 -3.25 7.60 -2.76
C TYR A 45 -4.08 7.25 -1.51
N ASN A 46 -5.03 8.13 -1.16
CA ASN A 46 -5.75 8.10 0.12
C ASN A 46 -4.85 8.10 1.37
N MET A 47 -3.67 8.74 1.31
CA MET A 47 -2.71 8.80 2.43
C MET A 47 -2.30 7.42 2.96
N ARG A 48 -2.30 6.40 2.09
CA ARG A 48 -1.88 5.05 2.44
C ARG A 48 -0.36 4.94 2.27
N PRO A 49 0.42 4.66 3.33
CA PRO A 49 1.86 4.54 3.18
C PRO A 49 2.23 3.36 2.27
N LEU A 50 3.30 3.53 1.49
CA LEU A 50 3.81 2.47 0.62
C LEU A 50 4.17 1.21 1.43
N ALA A 51 3.79 0.04 0.91
CA ALA A 51 4.12 -1.24 1.51
C ALA A 51 5.64 -1.46 1.56
N ALA A 52 6.09 -2.27 2.52
CA ALA A 52 7.47 -2.76 2.54
C ALA A 52 7.74 -3.72 1.37
N GLU A 53 9.00 -3.84 0.96
CA GLU A 53 9.47 -4.89 0.06
C GLU A 53 10.49 -5.77 0.78
N VAL A 54 10.32 -7.08 0.62
CA VAL A 54 11.14 -8.11 1.25
C VAL A 54 11.75 -8.96 0.16
N LEU A 55 13.08 -9.12 0.20
CA LEU A 55 13.80 -10.09 -0.61
C LEU A 55 13.93 -11.39 0.16
N VAL A 56 13.59 -12.51 -0.46
CA VAL A 56 13.69 -13.86 0.11
C VAL A 56 14.71 -14.65 -0.70
N ASP A 57 15.62 -15.34 -0.01
CA ASP A 57 16.62 -16.23 -0.59
C ASP A 57 16.68 -17.54 0.24
N GLY A 58 16.04 -18.58 -0.29
CA GLY A 58 15.85 -19.85 0.41
C GLY A 58 15.09 -19.66 1.73
N ALA A 59 15.75 -19.96 2.85
CA ALA A 59 15.19 -19.79 4.19
C ALA A 59 15.48 -18.42 4.82
N ARG A 60 16.19 -17.53 4.11
CA ARG A 60 16.56 -16.20 4.59
C ARG A 60 15.67 -15.14 3.96
N PHE A 61 15.44 -14.05 4.68
CA PHE A 61 14.77 -12.88 4.14
C PHE A 61 15.36 -11.59 4.71
N ALA A 62 15.22 -10.50 3.97
CA ALA A 62 15.57 -9.15 4.41
C ALA A 62 14.56 -8.14 3.89
N VAL A 63 14.20 -7.16 4.71
CA VAL A 63 13.47 -5.98 4.26
C VAL A 63 14.44 -5.14 3.41
N VAL A 64 14.12 -4.97 2.13
CA VAL A 64 14.95 -4.22 1.16
C VAL A 64 14.36 -2.84 0.85
N ARG A 65 13.08 -2.63 1.17
CA ARG A 65 12.47 -1.31 1.30
C ARG A 65 11.54 -1.31 2.50
N ASP A 66 11.78 -0.39 3.44
CA ASP A 66 10.94 -0.24 4.62
C ASP A 66 9.52 0.15 4.25
N ARG A 67 8.56 -0.22 5.11
CA ARG A 67 7.21 0.33 5.05
C ARG A 67 7.31 1.82 5.33
N GLN A 68 6.70 2.63 4.48
CA GLN A 68 6.70 4.07 4.67
C GLN A 68 5.93 4.42 5.96
N ASP A 69 6.47 5.32 6.75
CA ASP A 69 5.81 5.89 7.92
C ASP A 69 4.94 7.10 7.54
N PHE A 70 3.96 7.42 8.38
CA PHE A 70 3.09 8.58 8.14
C PHE A 70 3.86 9.91 8.14
N SER A 71 4.89 10.06 8.98
CA SER A 71 5.76 11.24 8.97
C SER A 71 6.47 11.43 7.62
N GLN A 72 6.86 10.33 6.98
CA GLN A 72 7.51 10.37 5.66
C GLN A 72 6.53 10.77 4.55
N LEU A 73 5.24 10.46 4.67
CA LEU A 73 4.21 10.98 3.76
C LEU A 73 4.10 12.50 3.86
N LEU A 74 4.26 13.05 5.06
CA LEU A 74 4.12 14.47 5.31
C LEU A 74 5.40 15.27 5.07
N ALA A 75 6.57 14.63 5.09
CA ALA A 75 7.88 15.28 5.04
C ALA A 75 8.10 16.20 3.82
N GLY A 76 7.40 15.94 2.70
CA GLY A 76 7.46 16.77 1.50
C GLY A 76 6.51 17.98 1.50
N ASN A 77 5.58 18.05 2.45
CA ASN A 77 4.62 19.14 2.57
C ASN A 77 5.20 20.24 3.45
N ARG A 78 5.09 21.50 2.99
CA ARG A 78 5.52 22.67 3.76
C ARG A 78 4.31 23.58 3.90
N LEU A 79 4.00 23.92 5.15
CA LEU A 79 3.06 25.00 5.40
C LEU A 79 3.74 26.32 5.03
N PRO A 80 3.07 27.20 4.27
CA PRO A 80 3.59 28.53 4.05
C PRO A 80 3.64 29.31 5.38
N ASP A 81 4.57 30.24 5.47
CA ASP A 81 4.81 31.08 6.66
C ASP A 81 3.54 31.82 7.13
N TRP A 82 2.74 32.31 6.19
CA TRP A 82 1.49 33.02 6.48
C TRP A 82 0.33 32.13 6.98
N LEU A 83 0.48 30.81 7.01
CA LEU A 83 -0.52 29.88 7.56
C LEU A 83 -0.13 29.35 8.96
N GLY A 84 1.15 29.48 9.34
CA GLY A 84 1.69 28.91 10.59
C GLY A 84 1.47 29.77 11.85
N GLU A 85 1.18 31.06 11.68
CA GLU A 85 0.85 31.98 12.77
C GLU A 85 -0.47 32.68 12.47
N GLY A 86 -1.59 32.14 12.97
CA GLY A 86 -2.89 32.83 12.84
C GLY A 86 -4.11 31.97 12.56
N ALA A 87 -4.10 30.65 12.81
CA ALA A 87 -5.34 29.92 12.99
C ALA A 87 -5.97 30.28 14.35
N SER A 88 -6.56 31.48 14.41
CA SER A 88 -7.63 31.80 15.38
C SER A 88 -8.94 31.22 14.89
#